data_AF-A0A8I1DBJ8-F1
#
_entry.id   AF-A0A8I1DBJ8-F1
#
_cell.length_a   1.000
_cell.length_b   1.000
_cell.length_c   1.000
_cell.angle_alpha   90.00
_cell.angle_beta   90.00
_cell.angle_gamma   90.00
#
_symmetry.space_group_name_H-M   'P 1'
#
loop_
_entity.id
_entity.type
_entity.pdbx_description
1 polymer ?
#
loop_
_entity_poly.entity_id
_entity_poly.type
_entity_poly.pdbx_seq_one_letter_code
_entity_poly.pdbx_strand_id
1 'polypeptide(L)'
;MKQGSRLNRRYYERFQVEDVINFFSGQLLQAKSPDGAQVFLQSIKITRRPLPSGYRESFRRLQHPNLAPILDVMEEKDQIILVHPPFSGDPLPLIVNKERAMEPEVAVRLVNRCFKTLLDLSRLPLPLSATLDPKNILLNGQKPLLLFYYMKDPEKPRYDEKWRELLFYLLTGQSPIGGHKSAEKILNEKKIPQKIAKLALFALNRQRNFEEVAESIENYLQHHADEAGLSRSRKEKSNRKKVYATVTVAAAALVLVSLAVAQWQPKDSYSSDNPLAGLFVSSGDKANQAKGENQLIQFTKEKDQYTLSKSIQGNSVLKGDFILKETNTFLGYLEAEDKSSIYGLYIDEKGEIGLFHQVGGDKVTTIAKSGNQYRISPNKKYHFEIYYLSGNPVHISLQEEGKKEKWIAVGITPMRGEMKLKFRGDEGARLNAPKVDGISDKSSALRDWLNHQPWIIDFGQAILSVDEQNRNYLDVFPKSQVRLDAGAASGFLIQPPPNESFAMDIQSVGDERFRLVWSDKKDQVELFDVNGNMKKVAEQRMDNYDGKTPLQVAVTTTLNILNIQLTHGSNVTELNHTAENPVLIKDVTLRNTGFKIIEAKK
;
A
#
# COMPACT_ATOMS: atom_id res chain seq x y z
N MET A 1 -44.49 21.67 -10.87
CA MET A 1 -44.26 20.90 -12.10
C MET A 1 -43.17 19.88 -11.85
N LYS A 2 -43.44 18.60 -12.18
CA LYS A 2 -42.57 17.45 -11.92
C LYS A 2 -41.28 17.55 -12.73
N GLN A 3 -40.13 17.42 -12.05
CA GLN A 3 -38.85 17.16 -12.70
C GLN A 3 -38.94 15.84 -13.47
N GLY A 4 -38.85 15.93 -14.79
CA GLY A 4 -38.89 14.78 -15.69
C GLY A 4 -37.73 13.83 -15.40
N SER A 5 -38.08 12.55 -15.26
CA SER A 5 -37.19 11.40 -15.24
C SER A 5 -36.15 11.50 -16.36
N ARG A 6 -34.86 11.64 -16.02
CA ARG A 6 -33.78 11.41 -16.98
C ARG A 6 -33.85 9.94 -17.42
N LEU A 7 -34.23 9.75 -18.67
CA LEU A 7 -34.42 8.50 -19.39
C LEU A 7 -33.35 7.43 -19.06
N ASN A 8 -33.82 6.22 -18.73
CA ASN A 8 -33.03 4.98 -18.71
C ASN A 8 -32.51 4.70 -20.14
N ARG A 9 -31.34 5.23 -20.49
CA ARG A 9 -30.65 4.91 -21.75
C ARG A 9 -30.14 3.48 -21.68
N ARG A 10 -30.50 2.65 -22.66
CA ARG A 10 -30.02 1.26 -22.73
C ARG A 10 -28.57 1.23 -23.24
N TYR A 11 -27.78 0.25 -22.84
CA TYR A 11 -26.35 0.20 -23.22
C TYR A 11 -26.15 0.13 -24.75
N TYR A 12 -27.04 -0.52 -25.48
CA TYR A 12 -26.97 -0.63 -26.95
C TYR A 12 -27.24 0.70 -27.69
N GLU A 13 -27.71 1.73 -26.98
CA GLU A 13 -27.83 3.09 -27.54
C GLU A 13 -26.48 3.82 -27.56
N ARG A 14 -25.49 3.34 -26.80
CA ARG A 14 -24.14 3.92 -26.69
C ARG A 14 -23.05 3.00 -27.23
N PHE A 15 -23.27 1.70 -27.23
CA PHE A 15 -22.25 0.72 -27.59
C PHE A 15 -22.76 -0.18 -28.70
N GLN A 16 -21.94 -0.36 -29.73
CA GLN A 16 -22.19 -1.34 -30.79
C GLN A 16 -21.62 -2.69 -30.35
N VAL A 17 -22.48 -3.64 -29.97
CA VAL A 17 -22.06 -4.98 -29.57
C VAL A 17 -21.48 -5.71 -30.79
N GLU A 18 -20.27 -6.23 -30.65
CA GLU A 18 -19.56 -7.00 -31.66
C GLU A 18 -19.64 -8.51 -31.39
N ASP A 19 -19.51 -8.93 -30.13
CA ASP A 19 -19.50 -10.34 -29.74
C ASP A 19 -20.04 -10.56 -28.31
N VAL A 20 -20.44 -11.80 -28.01
CA VAL A 20 -20.95 -12.23 -26.70
C VAL A 20 -20.14 -13.40 -26.18
N ILE A 21 -19.35 -13.14 -25.14
CA ILE A 21 -18.56 -14.15 -24.46
C ILE A 21 -19.40 -14.72 -23.31
N ASN A 22 -19.82 -15.96 -23.46
CA ASN A 22 -20.66 -16.65 -22.48
C ASN A 22 -19.81 -17.31 -21.39
N PHE A 23 -20.13 -17.02 -20.14
CA PHE A 23 -19.60 -17.70 -18.96
C PHE A 23 -20.74 -18.34 -18.16
N PHE A 24 -20.43 -19.28 -17.28
CA PHE A 24 -21.45 -19.93 -16.45
C PHE A 24 -22.08 -18.95 -15.44
N SER A 25 -21.31 -17.95 -15.00
CA SER A 25 -21.72 -16.96 -14.00
C SER A 25 -22.33 -15.69 -14.60
N GLY A 26 -22.25 -15.50 -15.92
CA GLY A 26 -22.67 -14.28 -16.59
C GLY A 26 -22.25 -14.20 -18.05
N GLN A 27 -22.48 -13.05 -18.66
CA GLN A 27 -22.07 -12.75 -20.03
C GLN A 27 -21.20 -11.51 -20.03
N LEU A 28 -20.15 -11.53 -20.85
CA LEU A 28 -19.32 -10.38 -21.15
C LEU A 28 -19.55 -10.03 -22.62
N LEU A 29 -20.04 -8.81 -22.89
CA LEU A 29 -20.26 -8.36 -24.26
C LEU A 29 -19.02 -7.60 -24.72
N GLN A 30 -18.42 -8.01 -25.83
CA GLN A 30 -17.45 -7.18 -26.52
C GLN A 30 -18.22 -6.15 -27.33
N ALA A 31 -17.87 -4.88 -27.19
CA ALA A 31 -18.53 -3.81 -27.91
C ALA A 31 -17.57 -2.71 -28.34
N LYS A 32 -17.99 -1.89 -29.29
CA LYS A 32 -17.34 -0.62 -29.64
C LYS A 32 -18.07 0.55 -29.01
N SER A 33 -17.34 1.46 -28.39
CA SER A 33 -17.84 2.76 -27.94
C SER A 33 -18.05 3.72 -29.13
N PRO A 34 -18.73 4.87 -28.94
CA PRO A 34 -19.04 5.81 -30.02
C PRO A 34 -17.81 6.39 -30.73
N ASP A 35 -16.67 6.43 -30.05
CA ASP A 35 -15.36 6.84 -30.55
C ASP A 35 -14.56 5.70 -31.21
N GLY A 36 -15.15 4.51 -31.30
CA GLY A 36 -14.58 3.35 -31.97
C GLY A 36 -13.66 2.46 -31.11
N ALA A 37 -13.46 2.79 -29.82
CA ALA A 37 -12.65 1.96 -28.93
C ALA A 37 -13.36 0.65 -28.56
N GLN A 38 -12.60 -0.43 -28.47
CA GLN A 38 -13.11 -1.72 -28.00
C GLN A 38 -13.24 -1.68 -26.48
N VAL A 39 -14.37 -2.16 -25.96
CA VAL A 39 -14.68 -2.25 -24.53
C VAL A 39 -15.37 -3.58 -24.23
N PHE A 40 -15.36 -3.97 -22.96
CA PHE A 40 -16.15 -5.09 -22.47
C PHE A 40 -17.28 -4.59 -21.57
N LEU A 41 -18.50 -5.10 -21.77
CA LEU A 41 -19.67 -4.79 -20.96
C LEU A 41 -20.04 -5.98 -20.10
N GLN A 42 -20.06 -5.79 -18.79
CA GLN A 42 -20.49 -6.79 -17.83
C GLN A 42 -21.81 -6.36 -17.19
N SER A 43 -22.80 -7.25 -17.17
CA SER A 43 -24.06 -7.02 -16.46
C SER A 43 -24.03 -7.57 -15.04
N ILE A 44 -24.42 -6.73 -14.08
CA ILE A 44 -24.71 -7.11 -12.69
C ILE A 44 -26.21 -6.95 -12.47
N LYS A 45 -26.91 -8.05 -12.20
CA LYS A 45 -28.34 -8.01 -11.88
C LYS A 45 -28.58 -7.27 -10.58
N ILE A 46 -29.54 -6.34 -10.59
CA ILE A 46 -29.98 -5.63 -9.39
C ILE A 46 -31.02 -6.51 -8.68
N THR A 47 -30.67 -7.02 -7.50
CA THR A 47 -31.58 -7.84 -6.69
C THR A 47 -32.46 -7.00 -5.76
N ARG A 48 -32.05 -5.76 -5.43
CA ARG A 48 -32.75 -4.88 -4.49
C ARG A 48 -32.65 -3.42 -4.92
N ARG A 49 -33.77 -2.70 -4.79
CA ARG A 49 -33.86 -1.24 -4.95
C ARG A 49 -34.39 -0.60 -3.66
N PRO A 50 -34.03 0.66 -3.35
CA PRO A 50 -33.09 1.52 -4.07
C PRO A 50 -31.64 1.05 -3.92
N LEU A 51 -30.80 1.37 -4.90
CA LEU A 51 -29.35 1.15 -4.79
C LEU A 51 -28.76 2.10 -3.73
N PRO A 52 -27.66 1.72 -3.04
CA PRO A 52 -27.00 2.60 -2.09
C PRO A 52 -26.58 3.93 -2.73
N SER A 53 -26.67 5.04 -1.98
CA SER A 53 -26.23 6.35 -2.43
C SER A 53 -24.72 6.34 -2.76
N GLY A 54 -24.33 6.92 -3.91
CA GLY A 54 -22.92 6.97 -4.32
C GLY A 54 -22.37 5.65 -4.91
N TYR A 55 -23.24 4.71 -5.29
CA TYR A 55 -22.80 3.43 -5.85
C TYR A 55 -22.02 3.60 -7.17
N ARG A 56 -22.41 4.55 -8.03
CA ARG A 56 -21.74 4.80 -9.33
C ARG A 56 -20.29 5.26 -9.11
N GLU A 57 -20.09 6.22 -8.21
CA GLU A 57 -18.78 6.70 -7.82
C GLU A 57 -17.97 5.58 -7.15
N SER A 58 -18.60 4.75 -6.32
CA SER A 58 -17.93 3.63 -5.66
C SER A 58 -17.42 2.58 -6.65
N PHE A 59 -18.21 2.23 -7.67
CA PHE A 59 -17.77 1.34 -8.76
C PHE A 59 -16.66 1.98 -9.60
N ARG A 60 -16.78 3.26 -9.99
CA ARG A 60 -15.72 3.95 -10.75
C ARG A 60 -14.40 4.10 -9.98
N ARG A 61 -14.48 4.23 -8.64
CA ARG A 61 -13.31 4.29 -7.75
C ARG A 61 -12.79 2.92 -7.35
N LEU A 62 -13.49 1.85 -7.68
CA LEU A 62 -13.06 0.49 -7.35
C LEU A 62 -11.84 0.14 -8.21
N GLN A 63 -10.66 0.31 -7.63
CA GLN A 63 -9.39 -0.08 -8.23
C GLN A 63 -8.80 -1.22 -7.40
N HIS A 64 -8.72 -2.41 -7.99
CA HIS A 64 -8.18 -3.59 -7.33
C HIS A 64 -7.33 -4.41 -8.31
N PRO A 65 -6.10 -4.84 -7.95
CA PRO A 65 -5.16 -5.46 -8.88
C PRO A 65 -5.64 -6.78 -9.50
N ASN A 66 -6.61 -7.44 -8.85
CA ASN A 66 -7.17 -8.71 -9.30
C ASN A 66 -8.61 -8.59 -9.83
N LEU A 67 -9.11 -7.38 -10.11
CA LEU A 67 -10.44 -7.16 -10.69
C LEU A 67 -10.34 -6.44 -12.03
N ALA A 68 -11.26 -6.72 -12.94
CA ALA A 68 -11.39 -5.96 -14.17
C ALA A 68 -11.73 -4.50 -13.82
N PRO A 69 -10.90 -3.54 -14.25
CA PRO A 69 -11.09 -2.15 -13.86
C PRO A 69 -12.31 -1.55 -14.58
N ILE A 70 -12.96 -0.55 -13.98
CA ILE A 70 -14.24 0.00 -14.45
C ILE A 70 -14.03 1.41 -15.01
N LEU A 71 -14.34 1.60 -16.30
CA LEU A 71 -14.32 2.89 -17.00
C LEU A 71 -15.61 3.69 -16.78
N ASP A 72 -16.76 3.03 -16.90
CA ASP A 72 -18.08 3.65 -16.80
C ASP A 72 -19.08 2.69 -16.16
N VAL A 73 -20.15 3.26 -15.60
CA VAL A 73 -21.22 2.54 -14.92
C VAL A 73 -22.55 3.08 -15.44
N MET A 74 -23.33 2.21 -16.07
CA MET A 74 -24.69 2.52 -16.51
C MET A 74 -25.71 1.81 -15.62
N GLU A 75 -26.82 2.48 -15.36
CA GLU A 75 -27.96 1.88 -14.66
C GLU A 75 -29.06 1.60 -15.66
N GLU A 76 -29.53 0.36 -15.67
CA GLU A 76 -30.77 -0.03 -16.31
C GLU A 76 -31.79 -0.50 -15.27
N LYS A 77 -33.02 -0.75 -15.71
CA LYS A 77 -34.15 -1.07 -14.82
C LYS A 77 -33.83 -2.21 -13.85
N ASP A 78 -33.21 -3.29 -14.33
CA ASP A 78 -33.00 -4.53 -13.57
C ASP A 78 -31.51 -4.94 -13.47
N GLN A 79 -30.59 -4.08 -13.95
CA GLN A 79 -29.16 -4.38 -13.98
C GLN A 79 -28.30 -3.11 -13.96
N ILE A 80 -27.07 -3.26 -13.49
CA ILE A 80 -25.98 -2.30 -13.64
C ILE A 80 -25.07 -2.84 -14.74
N ILE A 81 -24.73 -2.01 -15.72
CA ILE A 81 -23.74 -2.34 -16.74
C ILE A 81 -22.42 -1.69 -16.35
N LEU A 82 -21.40 -2.51 -16.14
CA LEU A 82 -20.02 -2.07 -15.96
C LEU A 82 -19.32 -2.08 -17.32
N VAL A 83 -18.65 -0.99 -17.63
CA VAL A 83 -17.84 -0.86 -18.85
C VAL A 83 -16.39 -1.03 -18.43
N HIS A 84 -15.72 -2.02 -19.00
CA HIS A 84 -14.33 -2.36 -18.75
C HIS A 84 -13.48 -2.03 -19.98
N PRO A 85 -12.21 -1.66 -19.78
CA PRO A 85 -11.28 -1.64 -20.90
C PRO A 85 -11.04 -3.07 -21.40
N PRO A 86 -10.46 -3.25 -22.60
CA PRO A 86 -9.92 -4.54 -22.99
C PRO A 86 -8.92 -5.02 -21.94
N PHE A 87 -9.08 -6.25 -21.48
CA PHE A 87 -8.15 -6.91 -20.57
C PHE A 87 -7.74 -8.24 -21.16
N SER A 88 -6.51 -8.65 -20.86
CA SER A 88 -5.90 -9.87 -21.38
C SER A 88 -5.61 -10.85 -20.26
N GLY A 89 -5.79 -12.13 -20.55
CA GLY A 89 -5.37 -13.22 -19.69
C GLY A 89 -5.93 -14.53 -20.19
N ASP A 90 -5.23 -15.62 -19.89
CA ASP A 90 -5.68 -16.95 -20.27
C ASP A 90 -6.69 -17.46 -19.24
N PRO A 91 -7.86 -17.98 -19.67
CA PRO A 91 -8.78 -18.65 -18.77
C PRO A 91 -8.07 -19.75 -17.98
N LEU A 92 -8.25 -19.75 -16.65
CA LEU A 92 -7.61 -20.71 -15.77
C LEU A 92 -7.78 -22.17 -16.22
N PRO A 93 -8.93 -22.62 -16.77
CA PRO A 93 -9.09 -23.99 -17.28
C PRO A 93 -8.23 -24.36 -18.50
N LEU A 94 -7.71 -23.37 -19.24
CA LEU A 94 -6.75 -23.61 -20.32
C LEU A 94 -5.34 -23.84 -19.78
N ILE A 95 -5.00 -23.21 -18.65
CA ILE A 95 -3.69 -23.36 -18.00
C ILE A 95 -3.67 -24.58 -17.09
N VAL A 96 -4.76 -24.83 -16.38
CA VAL A 96 -4.91 -25.89 -15.39
C VAL A 96 -5.99 -26.87 -15.82
N ASN A 97 -5.59 -28.10 -16.08
CA ASN A 97 -6.49 -29.20 -16.47
C ASN A 97 -5.93 -30.54 -15.95
N LYS A 98 -6.65 -31.64 -16.18
CA LYS A 98 -6.30 -32.97 -15.63
C LYS A 98 -4.89 -33.40 -15.97
N GLU A 99 -4.41 -33.01 -17.14
CA GLU A 99 -3.10 -33.29 -17.70
C GLU A 99 -2.04 -32.34 -17.15
N ARG A 100 -2.41 -31.08 -16.88
CA ARG A 100 -1.51 -30.02 -16.42
C ARG A 100 -2.04 -29.36 -15.14
N ALA A 101 -1.67 -29.93 -13.99
CA ALA A 101 -1.90 -29.28 -12.70
C ALA A 101 -0.90 -28.14 -12.45
N MET A 102 -1.27 -27.21 -11.58
CA MET A 102 -0.40 -26.13 -11.14
C MET A 102 0.63 -26.65 -10.11
N GLU A 103 1.83 -26.07 -10.13
CA GLU A 103 2.83 -26.35 -9.10
C GLU A 103 2.26 -26.00 -7.70
N PRO A 104 2.39 -26.88 -6.69
CA PRO A 104 1.70 -26.73 -5.42
C PRO A 104 1.91 -25.39 -4.70
N GLU A 105 3.14 -24.87 -4.64
CA GLU A 105 3.42 -23.60 -3.97
C GLU A 105 2.83 -22.40 -4.73
N VAL A 106 2.90 -22.43 -6.06
CA VAL A 106 2.24 -21.44 -6.92
C VAL A 106 0.73 -21.49 -6.74
N ALA A 107 0.13 -22.69 -6.63
CA ALA A 107 -1.30 -22.86 -6.40
C ALA A 107 -1.74 -22.22 -5.07
N VAL A 108 -1.01 -22.47 -3.98
CA VAL A 108 -1.33 -21.87 -2.67
C VAL A 108 -1.22 -20.34 -2.72
N ARG A 109 -0.17 -19.79 -3.37
CA ARG A 109 -0.03 -18.34 -3.55
C ARG A 109 -1.16 -17.73 -4.38
N LEU A 110 -1.61 -18.42 -5.43
CA LEU A 110 -2.71 -17.97 -6.29
C LEU A 110 -4.03 -17.94 -5.51
N VAL A 111 -4.33 -19.00 -4.75
CA VAL A 111 -5.53 -19.06 -3.90
C VAL A 111 -5.53 -17.94 -2.87
N ASN A 112 -4.39 -17.69 -2.22
CA ASN A 112 -4.27 -16.60 -1.26
C ASN A 112 -4.58 -15.23 -1.89
N ARG A 113 -4.11 -14.97 -3.11
CA ARG A 113 -4.45 -13.72 -3.84
C ARG A 113 -5.95 -13.62 -4.12
N CYS A 114 -6.58 -14.71 -4.57
CA CYS A 114 -8.03 -14.74 -4.79
C CYS A 114 -8.81 -14.53 -3.48
N PHE A 115 -8.39 -15.13 -2.38
CA PHE A 115 -9.06 -15.01 -1.09
C PHE A 115 -8.94 -13.60 -0.52
N LYS A 116 -7.75 -12.98 -0.60
CA LYS A 116 -7.56 -11.56 -0.25
C LYS A 116 -8.48 -10.65 -1.07
N THR A 117 -8.63 -10.94 -2.36
CA THR A 117 -9.55 -10.20 -3.24
C THR A 117 -11.01 -10.28 -2.74
N LEU A 118 -11.48 -11.46 -2.32
CA LEU A 118 -12.83 -11.61 -1.76
C LEU A 118 -13.00 -10.85 -0.44
N LEU A 119 -12.00 -10.91 0.44
CA LEU A 119 -11.99 -10.16 1.71
C LEU A 119 -12.04 -8.66 1.45
N ASP A 120 -11.24 -8.16 0.51
CA ASP A 120 -11.19 -6.74 0.15
C ASP A 120 -12.52 -6.29 -0.46
N LEU A 121 -13.13 -7.08 -1.36
CA LEU A 121 -14.46 -6.81 -1.91
C LEU A 121 -15.53 -6.70 -0.82
N SER A 122 -15.48 -7.58 0.20
CA SER A 122 -16.46 -7.58 1.30
C SER A 122 -16.37 -6.36 2.23
N ARG A 123 -15.22 -5.66 2.22
CA ARG A 123 -14.94 -4.49 3.06
C ARG A 123 -15.30 -3.16 2.38
N LEU A 124 -15.71 -3.22 1.11
CA LEU A 124 -16.11 -2.03 0.38
C LEU A 124 -17.43 -1.47 0.90
N PRO A 125 -17.68 -0.15 0.75
CA PRO A 125 -18.96 0.47 1.11
C PRO A 125 -20.17 -0.16 0.40
N LEU A 126 -19.95 -0.76 -0.76
CA LEU A 126 -20.89 -1.67 -1.43
C LEU A 126 -20.47 -3.10 -1.09
N PRO A 127 -21.34 -3.94 -0.51
CA PRO A 127 -20.98 -5.31 -0.14
C PRO A 127 -20.87 -6.16 -1.42
N LEU A 128 -19.72 -6.11 -2.06
CA LEU A 128 -19.45 -6.87 -3.28
C LEU A 128 -18.91 -8.26 -2.93
N SER A 129 -19.13 -9.22 -3.82
CA SER A 129 -18.54 -10.54 -3.74
C SER A 129 -18.29 -11.09 -5.15
N ALA A 130 -17.45 -12.10 -5.26
CA ALA A 130 -17.16 -12.80 -6.51
C ALA A 130 -17.20 -14.31 -6.28
N THR A 131 -17.49 -15.06 -7.34
CA THR A 131 -17.34 -16.52 -7.30
C THR A 131 -15.93 -16.90 -7.75
N LEU A 132 -15.26 -17.76 -6.98
CA LEU A 132 -13.95 -18.31 -7.32
C LEU A 132 -14.06 -19.61 -8.12
N ASP A 133 -15.06 -19.70 -9.01
CA ASP A 133 -15.09 -20.74 -10.04
C ASP A 133 -13.90 -20.51 -10.99
N PRO A 134 -13.08 -21.55 -11.28
CA PRO A 134 -11.96 -21.44 -12.20
C PRO A 134 -12.31 -20.81 -13.56
N LYS A 135 -13.52 -21.03 -14.08
CA LYS A 135 -13.94 -20.46 -15.37
C LYS A 135 -14.06 -18.93 -15.37
N ASN A 136 -14.15 -18.31 -14.19
CA ASN A 136 -14.28 -16.86 -14.02
C ASN A 136 -12.95 -16.19 -13.66
N ILE A 137 -11.84 -16.94 -13.71
CA ILE A 137 -10.51 -16.45 -13.37
C ILE A 137 -9.67 -16.47 -14.65
N LEU A 138 -9.21 -15.29 -15.07
CA LEU A 138 -8.12 -15.20 -16.04
C LEU A 138 -6.79 -15.13 -15.30
N LEU A 139 -5.73 -15.66 -15.92
CA LEU A 139 -4.37 -15.50 -15.44
C LEU A 139 -3.57 -14.69 -16.45
N ASN A 140 -2.95 -13.61 -15.97
CA ASN A 140 -1.85 -12.96 -16.65
C ASN A 140 -0.55 -13.33 -15.90
N GLY A 141 0.15 -14.34 -16.40
CA GLY A 141 1.23 -14.99 -15.66
C GLY A 141 0.72 -15.63 -14.36
N GLN A 142 1.13 -15.11 -13.20
CA GLN A 142 0.67 -15.57 -11.89
C GLN A 142 -0.37 -14.65 -11.24
N LYS A 143 -0.83 -13.60 -11.92
CA LYS A 143 -1.78 -12.63 -11.39
C LYS A 143 -3.21 -13.04 -11.77
N PRO A 144 -4.11 -13.30 -10.80
CA PRO A 144 -5.49 -13.60 -11.10
C PRO A 144 -6.26 -12.34 -11.44
N LEU A 145 -7.14 -12.43 -12.43
CA LEU A 145 -8.16 -11.44 -12.74
C LEU A 145 -9.53 -12.11 -12.59
N LEU A 146 -10.31 -11.69 -11.60
CA LEU A 146 -11.68 -12.19 -11.38
C LEU A 146 -12.64 -11.41 -12.28
N LEU A 147 -13.32 -12.14 -13.17
CA LEU A 147 -14.17 -11.54 -14.20
C LEU A 147 -15.54 -11.11 -13.68
N PHE A 148 -16.16 -11.88 -12.79
CA PHE A 148 -17.54 -11.66 -12.38
C PHE A 148 -17.65 -11.44 -10.88
N TYR A 149 -18.25 -10.31 -10.52
CA TYR A 149 -18.62 -9.94 -9.16
C TYR A 149 -20.04 -9.40 -9.13
N TYR A 150 -20.66 -9.50 -7.96
CA TYR A 150 -22.07 -9.20 -7.72
C TYR A 150 -22.25 -8.49 -6.38
N MET A 151 -23.37 -7.80 -6.21
CA MET A 151 -23.76 -7.24 -4.92
C MET A 151 -24.32 -8.35 -4.03
N LYS A 152 -23.73 -8.52 -2.85
CA LYS A 152 -24.13 -9.52 -1.86
C LYS A 152 -25.50 -9.13 -1.30
N ASP A 153 -26.42 -10.09 -1.31
CA ASP A 153 -27.72 -9.97 -0.66
C ASP A 153 -27.61 -10.53 0.77
N PRO A 154 -27.78 -9.72 1.83
CA PRO A 154 -27.72 -10.18 3.21
C PRO A 154 -28.79 -11.24 3.54
N GLU A 155 -29.91 -11.22 2.83
CA GLU A 155 -31.05 -12.11 3.07
C GLU A 155 -30.95 -13.43 2.27
N LYS A 156 -30.03 -13.51 1.29
CA LYS A 156 -29.77 -14.71 0.49
C LYS A 156 -28.28 -15.10 0.54
N PRO A 157 -27.79 -15.63 1.68
CA PRO A 157 -26.37 -15.93 1.88
C PRO A 157 -25.82 -17.09 1.06
N ARG A 158 -26.63 -17.78 0.23
CA ARG A 158 -26.20 -18.97 -0.52
C ARG A 158 -25.88 -18.64 -1.98
N TYR A 159 -24.69 -18.08 -2.20
CA TYR A 159 -24.00 -18.21 -3.47
C TYR A 159 -22.97 -19.33 -3.39
N ASP A 160 -22.67 -19.91 -4.55
CA ASP A 160 -21.80 -21.07 -4.75
C ASP A 160 -20.43 -20.92 -4.04
N GLU A 161 -20.14 -21.79 -3.07
CA GLU A 161 -18.89 -21.78 -2.28
C GLU A 161 -17.70 -22.35 -3.08
N LYS A 162 -17.57 -21.98 -4.37
CA LYS A 162 -16.49 -22.46 -5.26
C LYS A 162 -15.09 -22.17 -4.78
N TRP A 163 -14.94 -21.19 -3.89
CA TRP A 163 -13.69 -20.94 -3.19
C TRP A 163 -13.15 -22.19 -2.47
N ARG A 164 -14.04 -23.07 -1.97
CA ARG A 164 -13.66 -24.34 -1.31
C ARG A 164 -12.93 -25.29 -2.26
N GLU A 165 -13.34 -25.29 -3.52
CA GLU A 165 -12.87 -26.22 -4.56
C GLU A 165 -11.59 -25.72 -5.25
N LEU A 166 -11.29 -24.41 -5.17
CA LEU A 166 -10.25 -23.77 -5.97
C LEU A 166 -8.86 -24.37 -5.74
N LEU A 167 -8.42 -24.54 -4.50
CA LEU A 167 -7.08 -25.10 -4.22
C LEU A 167 -6.97 -26.54 -4.73
N PHE A 168 -7.99 -27.36 -4.49
CA PHE A 168 -8.03 -28.73 -5.00
C PHE A 168 -7.95 -28.76 -6.53
N TYR A 169 -8.73 -27.90 -7.20
CA TYR A 169 -8.73 -27.78 -8.65
C TYR A 169 -7.35 -27.40 -9.19
N LEU A 170 -6.70 -26.41 -8.58
CA LEU A 170 -5.35 -25.98 -8.99
C LEU A 170 -4.32 -27.10 -8.87
N LEU A 171 -4.40 -27.89 -7.81
CA LEU A 171 -3.46 -28.99 -7.53
C LEU A 171 -3.70 -30.24 -8.39
N THR A 172 -4.91 -30.42 -8.92
CA THR A 172 -5.30 -31.70 -9.55
C THR A 172 -5.78 -31.57 -10.99
N GLY A 173 -6.16 -30.36 -11.41
CA GLY A 173 -6.74 -30.09 -12.71
C GLY A 173 -8.22 -30.43 -12.84
N GLN A 174 -8.87 -30.86 -11.75
CA GLN A 174 -10.25 -31.35 -11.77
C GLN A 174 -11.04 -30.89 -10.55
N SER A 175 -12.36 -30.76 -10.72
CA SER A 175 -13.26 -30.48 -9.60
C SER A 175 -13.30 -31.67 -8.63
N PRO A 176 -13.50 -31.43 -7.33
CA PRO A 176 -13.60 -32.49 -6.33
C PRO A 176 -14.91 -33.28 -6.54
N ILE A 177 -14.80 -34.56 -6.90
CA ILE A 177 -15.93 -35.49 -7.06
C ILE A 177 -15.83 -36.57 -5.97
N GLY A 178 -16.95 -36.99 -5.37
CA GLY A 178 -16.96 -38.12 -4.44
C GLY A 178 -16.57 -37.80 -2.98
N GLY A 179 -16.57 -36.52 -2.59
CA GLY A 179 -16.37 -36.09 -1.20
C GLY A 179 -14.92 -36.21 -0.69
N HIS A 180 -14.74 -36.00 0.61
CA HIS A 180 -13.42 -35.80 1.23
C HIS A 180 -12.45 -36.99 1.05
N LYS A 181 -12.92 -38.23 1.20
CA LYS A 181 -12.09 -39.44 1.02
C LYS A 181 -11.59 -39.61 -0.42
N SER A 182 -12.43 -39.28 -1.40
CA SER A 182 -12.05 -39.37 -2.81
C SER A 182 -11.05 -38.27 -3.18
N ALA A 183 -11.26 -37.05 -2.67
CA ALA A 183 -10.31 -35.95 -2.83
C ALA A 183 -8.93 -36.29 -2.22
N GLU A 184 -8.89 -36.89 -1.03
CA GLU A 184 -7.64 -37.31 -0.39
C GLU A 184 -6.90 -38.36 -1.23
N LYS A 185 -7.61 -39.36 -1.77
CA LYS A 185 -7.03 -40.36 -2.67
C LYS A 185 -6.39 -39.70 -3.91
N ILE A 186 -7.09 -38.77 -4.54
CA ILE A 186 -6.60 -38.06 -5.74
C ILE A 186 -5.35 -37.22 -5.41
N LEU A 187 -5.33 -36.49 -4.29
CA LEU A 187 -4.17 -35.69 -3.88
C LEU A 187 -2.95 -36.57 -3.62
N ASN A 188 -3.15 -37.75 -3.03
CA ASN A 188 -2.10 -38.74 -2.81
C ASN A 188 -1.58 -39.35 -4.12
N GLU A 189 -2.49 -39.71 -5.05
CA GLU A 189 -2.13 -40.22 -6.38
C GLU A 189 -1.32 -39.19 -7.20
N LYS A 190 -1.68 -37.91 -7.09
CA LYS A 190 -0.95 -36.78 -7.71
C LYS A 190 0.33 -36.38 -6.96
N LYS A 191 0.69 -37.08 -5.87
CA LYS A 191 1.89 -36.86 -5.04
C LYS A 191 2.01 -35.43 -4.51
N ILE A 192 0.90 -34.81 -4.13
CA ILE A 192 0.90 -33.46 -3.55
C ILE A 192 1.56 -33.47 -2.16
N PRO A 193 2.42 -32.48 -1.83
CA PRO A 193 3.02 -32.38 -0.49
C PRO A 193 1.97 -32.40 0.61
N GLN A 194 2.17 -33.22 1.65
CA GLN A 194 1.16 -33.48 2.68
C GLN A 194 0.64 -32.20 3.37
N LYS A 195 1.52 -31.22 3.61
CA LYS A 195 1.11 -29.92 4.20
C LYS A 195 0.08 -29.20 3.31
N ILE A 196 0.32 -29.16 1.99
CA ILE A 196 -0.57 -28.52 1.01
C ILE A 196 -1.84 -29.36 0.78
N ALA A 197 -1.72 -30.69 0.72
CA ALA A 197 -2.87 -31.59 0.62
C ALA A 197 -3.84 -31.40 1.80
N LYS A 198 -3.32 -31.23 3.02
CA LYS A 198 -4.13 -30.90 4.20
C LYS A 198 -4.86 -29.56 4.06
N LEU A 199 -4.25 -28.52 3.49
CA LEU A 199 -4.92 -27.25 3.22
C LEU A 199 -6.07 -27.42 2.21
N ALA A 200 -5.86 -28.18 1.14
CA ALA A 200 -6.89 -28.44 0.14
C ALA A 200 -8.08 -29.20 0.76
N LEU A 201 -7.81 -30.23 1.57
CA LEU A 201 -8.83 -30.97 2.29
C LEU A 201 -9.55 -30.12 3.34
N PHE A 202 -8.82 -29.25 4.04
CA PHE A 202 -9.38 -28.30 4.99
C PHE A 202 -10.35 -27.32 4.32
N ALA A 203 -10.00 -26.80 3.14
CA ALA A 203 -10.88 -25.93 2.35
C ALA A 203 -12.17 -26.63 1.89
N LEU A 204 -12.09 -27.92 1.53
CA LEU A 204 -13.26 -28.71 1.11
C LEU A 204 -14.23 -29.05 2.26
N ASN A 205 -13.84 -28.88 3.52
CA ASN A 205 -14.68 -29.21 4.66
C ASN A 205 -15.79 -28.15 4.86
N ARG A 206 -17.05 -28.54 4.65
CA ARG A 206 -18.24 -27.68 4.79
C ARG A 206 -18.48 -27.13 6.20
N GLN A 207 -17.89 -27.73 7.23
CA GLN A 207 -17.99 -27.21 8.60
C GLN A 207 -17.09 -25.99 8.85
N ARG A 208 -16.13 -25.72 7.96
CA ARG A 208 -15.21 -24.58 8.06
C ARG A 208 -15.79 -23.37 7.34
N ASN A 209 -15.70 -22.20 7.96
CA ASN A 209 -16.03 -20.94 7.30
C ASN A 209 -14.87 -20.47 6.40
N PHE A 210 -15.10 -19.43 5.62
CA PHE A 210 -14.14 -18.91 4.66
C PHE A 210 -12.91 -18.30 5.36
N GLU A 211 -13.13 -17.56 6.44
CA GLU A 211 -12.11 -16.84 7.20
C GLU A 211 -11.08 -17.81 7.80
N GLU A 212 -11.53 -18.91 8.42
CA GLU A 212 -10.66 -19.97 8.97
C GLU A 212 -9.75 -20.58 7.89
N VAL A 213 -10.30 -20.82 6.70
CA VAL A 213 -9.54 -21.41 5.59
C VAL A 213 -8.54 -20.40 5.02
N ALA A 214 -8.95 -19.15 4.87
CA ALA A 214 -8.06 -18.08 4.38
C ALA A 214 -6.89 -17.84 5.33
N GLU A 215 -7.13 -17.82 6.63
CA GLU A 215 -6.10 -17.70 7.66
C GLU A 215 -5.13 -18.89 7.61
N SER A 216 -5.64 -20.12 7.47
CA SER A 216 -4.80 -21.31 7.37
C SER A 216 -3.85 -21.29 6.17
N ILE A 217 -4.33 -20.82 5.02
CA ILE A 217 -3.53 -20.66 3.79
C ILE A 217 -2.46 -19.56 3.96
N GLU A 218 -2.82 -18.44 4.60
CA GLU A 218 -1.89 -17.35 4.87
C GLU A 218 -0.78 -17.78 5.84
N ASN A 219 -1.13 -18.49 6.92
CA ASN A 219 -0.18 -19.03 7.89
C ASN A 219 0.82 -20.01 7.25
N TYR A 220 0.35 -20.89 6.34
CA TYR A 220 1.23 -21.78 5.60
C TYR A 220 2.30 -21.02 4.80
N LEU A 221 1.88 -20.00 4.04
CA LEU A 221 2.78 -19.21 3.21
C LEU A 221 3.79 -18.41 4.03
N GLN A 222 3.40 -17.97 5.23
CA GLN A 222 4.28 -17.25 6.13
C GLN A 222 5.38 -18.16 6.69
N HIS A 223 5.03 -19.33 7.22
CA HIS A 223 6.02 -20.28 7.75
C HIS A 223 6.98 -20.84 6.69
N HIS A 224 6.52 -21.03 5.45
CA HIS A 224 7.39 -21.50 4.36
C HIS A 224 8.31 -20.42 3.77
N ALA A 225 7.95 -19.13 3.92
CA ALA A 225 8.84 -18.03 3.56
C ALA A 225 10.02 -17.92 4.55
N ASP A 226 9.78 -18.23 5.83
CA ASP A 226 10.79 -18.23 6.88
C ASP A 226 11.77 -19.42 6.76
N GLU A 227 11.29 -20.60 6.36
CA GLU A 227 12.14 -21.78 6.07
C GLU A 227 13.00 -21.62 4.80
N ALA A 228 12.61 -20.74 3.86
CA ALA A 228 13.31 -20.52 2.59
C ALA A 228 14.43 -19.44 2.66
N GLY A 229 14.66 -18.82 3.83
CA GLY A 229 15.70 -17.83 4.05
C GLY A 229 16.97 -18.40 4.69
N LEU A 230 18.07 -18.44 3.93
CA LEU A 230 19.49 -18.57 4.34
C LEU A 230 20.14 -19.98 4.37
N SER A 231 20.41 -20.55 3.18
CA SER A 231 21.76 -21.07 2.90
C SER A 231 22.08 -21.02 1.41
N ARG A 232 22.88 -20.03 1.00
CA ARG A 232 23.79 -20.13 -0.14
C ARG A 232 24.86 -19.05 0.00
N SER A 233 25.84 -19.36 0.84
CA SER A 233 27.16 -18.80 0.63
C SER A 233 27.67 -19.37 -0.71
N ARG A 234 27.98 -18.50 -1.66
CA ARG A 234 28.94 -18.85 -2.72
C ARG A 234 29.75 -17.61 -3.05
N LYS A 235 30.97 -17.60 -2.50
CA LYS A 235 32.09 -16.79 -2.96
C LYS A 235 32.25 -17.04 -4.46
N GLU A 236 32.05 -16.01 -5.27
CA GLU A 236 32.69 -15.91 -6.58
C GLU A 236 33.48 -14.61 -6.63
N LYS A 237 34.80 -14.77 -6.50
CA LYS A 237 35.79 -13.74 -6.87
C LYS A 237 35.74 -13.59 -8.38
N SER A 238 35.52 -12.37 -8.87
CA SER A 238 35.84 -12.00 -10.24
C SER A 238 36.60 -10.68 -10.24
N ASN A 239 37.89 -10.75 -10.50
CA ASN A 239 38.74 -9.63 -10.86
C ASN A 239 38.31 -9.13 -12.24
N ARG A 240 38.00 -7.83 -12.39
CA ARG A 240 38.09 -7.18 -13.71
C ARG A 240 38.70 -5.78 -13.63
N LYS A 241 39.69 -5.60 -14.49
CA LYS A 241 40.52 -4.43 -14.72
C LYS A 241 39.70 -3.25 -15.23
N LYS A 242 40.15 -2.05 -14.84
CA LYS A 242 39.70 -0.74 -15.35
C LYS A 242 40.10 -0.57 -16.81
N VAL A 243 39.14 -0.11 -17.63
CA VAL A 243 39.42 0.66 -18.85
C VAL A 243 38.50 1.88 -18.79
N TYR A 244 39.10 3.06 -18.80
CA TYR A 244 38.39 4.33 -18.92
C TYR A 244 37.97 4.51 -20.39
N ALA A 245 36.69 4.81 -20.61
CA ALA A 245 36.19 5.36 -21.85
C ALA A 245 35.29 6.55 -21.51
N THR A 246 35.74 7.71 -21.95
CA THR A 246 35.09 9.02 -21.95
C THR A 246 33.71 8.93 -22.60
N VAL A 247 32.65 9.27 -21.85
CA VAL A 247 31.29 9.44 -22.39
C VAL A 247 30.83 10.87 -22.14
N THR A 248 30.45 11.47 -23.26
CA THR A 248 29.91 12.80 -23.47
C THR A 248 28.65 13.08 -22.65
N VAL A 249 28.55 14.35 -22.26
CA VAL A 249 27.56 14.96 -21.37
C VAL A 249 26.17 14.95 -22.02
N ALA A 250 25.42 13.85 -21.84
CA ALA A 250 23.97 13.75 -22.10
C ALA A 250 23.33 12.58 -21.34
N ALA A 251 24.09 11.54 -21.00
CA ALA A 251 23.62 10.36 -20.27
C ALA A 251 23.67 10.50 -18.73
N ALA A 252 24.33 11.54 -18.19
CA ALA A 252 24.51 11.69 -16.75
C ALA A 252 23.20 11.94 -15.97
N ALA A 253 22.20 12.58 -16.58
CA ALA A 253 20.88 12.77 -15.96
C ALA A 253 20.03 11.48 -15.96
N LEU A 254 20.12 10.65 -17.00
CA LEU A 254 19.38 9.39 -17.11
C LEU A 254 19.99 8.26 -16.27
N VAL A 255 21.32 8.23 -16.11
CA VAL A 255 22.01 7.22 -15.29
C VAL A 255 21.89 7.50 -13.78
N LEU A 256 21.82 8.77 -13.36
CA LEU A 256 21.58 9.12 -11.95
C LEU A 256 20.15 8.80 -11.49
N VAL A 257 19.16 8.83 -12.40
CA VAL A 257 17.74 8.56 -12.07
C VAL A 257 17.35 7.08 -12.22
N SER A 258 18.05 6.32 -13.07
CA SER A 258 17.85 4.86 -13.21
C SER A 258 18.60 4.03 -12.17
N LEU A 259 19.79 4.48 -11.70
CA LEU A 259 20.46 3.88 -10.54
C LEU A 259 19.67 4.08 -9.23
N ALA A 260 18.87 5.14 -9.14
CA ALA A 260 18.02 5.37 -7.97
C ALA A 260 16.99 4.24 -7.76
N VAL A 261 16.52 3.55 -8.81
CA VAL A 261 15.50 2.48 -8.65
C VAL A 261 16.12 1.16 -8.16
N ALA A 262 17.38 0.87 -8.50
CA ALA A 262 18.09 -0.32 -8.02
C ALA A 262 18.79 -0.10 -6.65
N GLN A 263 19.13 1.15 -6.32
CA GLN A 263 19.79 1.53 -5.05
C GLN A 263 18.83 2.02 -3.95
N TRP A 264 17.53 2.18 -4.22
CA TRP A 264 16.55 2.67 -3.21
C TRP A 264 15.59 1.59 -2.70
N GLN A 265 16.03 0.32 -2.64
CA GLN A 265 15.87 -0.35 -1.34
C GLN A 265 16.87 0.32 -0.39
N PRO A 266 16.57 0.59 0.89
CA PRO A 266 17.53 1.18 1.81
C PRO A 266 18.67 0.18 2.08
N LYS A 267 19.56 -0.01 1.10
CA LYS A 267 20.82 -0.72 1.23
C LYS A 267 21.98 0.24 1.51
N ASP A 268 21.77 1.55 1.35
CA ASP A 268 22.86 2.54 1.45
C ASP A 268 22.58 3.65 2.49
N SER A 269 21.73 3.39 3.50
CA SER A 269 21.66 4.23 4.71
C SER A 269 22.30 3.56 5.94
N TYR A 270 23.22 2.61 5.72
CA TYR A 270 24.04 2.04 6.78
C TYR A 270 25.24 2.94 7.06
N SER A 271 25.04 4.04 7.81
CA SER A 271 26.18 4.68 8.46
C SER A 271 26.71 3.73 9.52
N SER A 272 28.00 3.39 9.44
CA SER A 272 28.70 2.52 10.40
C SER A 272 28.85 3.11 11.79
N ASP A 273 28.55 4.40 11.96
CA ASP A 273 28.52 5.05 13.27
C ASP A 273 27.16 4.77 13.90
N ASN A 274 27.11 3.72 14.71
CA ASN A 274 25.89 3.27 15.37
C ASN A 274 25.87 3.82 16.81
N PRO A 275 25.28 5.01 17.08
CA PRO A 275 25.14 5.55 18.43
C PRO A 275 24.30 4.64 19.34
N LEU A 276 23.65 3.62 18.77
CA LEU A 276 22.75 2.68 19.44
C LEU A 276 23.46 1.41 19.95
N ALA A 277 24.73 1.17 19.60
CA ALA A 277 25.43 -0.07 19.94
C ALA A 277 25.60 -0.30 21.46
N GLY A 278 25.60 0.76 22.27
CA GLY A 278 25.64 0.69 23.73
C GLY A 278 24.26 0.74 24.42
N LEU A 279 23.20 1.09 23.70
CA LEU A 279 21.87 1.33 24.29
C LEU A 279 21.07 0.05 24.58
N PHE A 280 21.45 -1.07 23.98
CA PHE A 280 20.82 -2.38 24.17
C PHE A 280 21.68 -3.36 24.99
N VAL A 281 22.79 -2.90 25.58
CA VAL A 281 23.59 -3.71 26.50
C VAL A 281 22.80 -3.89 27.80
N SER A 282 22.48 -5.15 28.10
CA SER A 282 21.73 -5.58 29.28
C SER A 282 22.42 -5.11 30.57
N SER A 283 21.96 -3.98 31.11
CA SER A 283 22.18 -3.58 32.50
C SER A 283 20.99 -4.11 33.30
N GLY A 284 21.26 -4.68 34.48
CA GLY A 284 20.40 -5.64 35.18
C GLY A 284 18.93 -5.24 35.42
N ASP A 285 18.11 -6.29 35.52
CA ASP A 285 16.65 -6.36 35.63
C ASP A 285 16.00 -5.53 36.76
N LYS A 286 15.92 -4.20 36.62
CA LYS A 286 15.05 -3.36 37.47
C LYS A 286 14.20 -2.39 36.66
N ALA A 287 13.37 -2.94 35.77
CA ALA A 287 12.35 -2.15 35.07
C ALA A 287 11.24 -1.70 36.05
N ASN A 288 10.82 -0.44 35.96
CA ASN A 288 9.60 0.01 36.61
C ASN A 288 8.39 -0.69 35.94
N GLN A 289 7.71 -1.57 36.67
CA GLN A 289 6.41 -2.11 36.25
C GLN A 289 5.30 -1.24 36.88
N ALA A 290 4.70 -0.36 36.07
CA ALA A 290 3.52 0.40 36.51
C ALA A 290 2.27 -0.50 36.52
N LYS A 291 1.50 -0.43 37.61
CA LYS A 291 0.26 -1.20 37.82
C LYS A 291 -1.01 -0.46 37.33
N GLY A 292 -0.90 0.65 36.60
CA GLY A 292 -2.07 1.41 36.14
C GLY A 292 -1.77 2.44 35.04
N GLU A 293 -2.84 2.87 34.37
CA GLU A 293 -2.87 3.97 33.41
C GLU A 293 -2.69 5.32 34.14
N ASN A 294 -2.08 6.32 33.49
CA ASN A 294 -1.83 7.68 34.03
C ASN A 294 -0.84 7.82 35.21
N GLN A 295 0.08 6.86 35.41
CA GLN A 295 1.17 7.02 36.37
C GLN A 295 2.31 7.88 35.80
N LEU A 296 2.78 8.88 36.54
CA LEU A 296 3.99 9.62 36.20
C LEU A 296 5.23 8.77 36.51
N ILE A 297 6.02 8.50 35.48
CA ILE A 297 7.28 7.75 35.56
C ILE A 297 8.41 8.78 35.52
N GLN A 298 9.25 8.79 36.56
CA GLN A 298 10.47 9.59 36.60
C GLN A 298 11.66 8.65 36.44
N PHE A 299 12.48 8.93 35.44
CA PHE A 299 13.70 8.16 35.19
C PHE A 299 14.81 8.65 36.12
N THR A 300 15.52 7.70 36.74
CA THR A 300 16.70 7.94 37.60
C THR A 300 17.82 6.99 37.18
N LYS A 301 19.04 7.19 37.69
CA LYS A 301 20.17 6.30 37.41
C LYS A 301 19.91 4.84 37.80
N GLU A 302 19.11 4.60 38.84
CA GLU A 302 18.74 3.25 39.28
C GLU A 302 17.52 2.67 38.54
N LYS A 303 16.76 3.52 37.85
CA LYS A 303 15.48 3.19 37.20
C LYS A 303 15.38 3.93 35.87
N ASP A 304 16.27 3.57 34.94
CA ASP A 304 16.38 4.18 33.62
C ASP A 304 15.44 3.53 32.58
N GLN A 305 14.72 2.47 32.95
CA GLN A 305 13.84 1.71 32.06
C GLN A 305 12.39 1.61 32.57
N TYR A 306 11.46 1.74 31.64
CA TYR A 306 10.04 1.47 31.82
C TYR A 306 9.55 0.46 30.77
N THR A 307 8.73 -0.50 31.20
CA THR A 307 8.05 -1.44 30.31
C THR A 307 6.57 -1.43 30.62
N LEU A 308 5.73 -1.27 29.60
CA LEU A 308 4.29 -1.36 29.76
C LEU A 308 3.92 -2.79 30.21
N SER A 309 3.10 -2.90 31.25
CA SER A 309 2.79 -4.18 31.89
C SER A 309 1.93 -5.11 31.03
N LYS A 310 1.12 -4.58 30.12
CA LYS A 310 0.32 -5.35 29.16
C LYS A 310 0.98 -5.36 27.80
N SER A 311 1.09 -6.54 27.20
CA SER A 311 1.45 -6.70 25.79
C SER A 311 0.32 -6.15 24.91
N ILE A 312 0.70 -5.58 23.78
CA ILE A 312 -0.21 -4.97 22.81
C ILE A 312 -0.52 -6.02 21.75
N GLN A 313 -1.80 -6.32 21.60
CA GLN A 313 -2.31 -7.28 20.62
C GLN A 313 -3.24 -6.59 19.62
N GLY A 314 -3.17 -7.00 18.36
CA GLY A 314 -4.01 -6.43 17.30
C GLY A 314 -3.70 -4.96 17.01
N ASN A 315 -4.60 -4.30 16.28
CA ASN A 315 -4.41 -2.91 15.88
C ASN A 315 -4.64 -1.99 17.07
N SER A 316 -3.67 -1.16 17.41
CA SER A 316 -3.73 -0.30 18.60
C SER A 316 -3.06 1.05 18.34
N VAL A 317 -3.53 2.08 19.04
CA VAL A 317 -2.82 3.36 19.19
C VAL A 317 -2.37 3.49 20.63
N LEU A 318 -1.11 3.88 20.81
CA LEU A 318 -0.53 4.19 22.10
C LEU A 318 -0.36 5.70 22.20
N LYS A 319 -0.86 6.30 23.28
CA LYS A 319 -0.81 7.75 23.49
C LYS A 319 -0.21 8.07 24.84
N GLY A 320 0.66 9.07 24.91
CA GLY A 320 1.23 9.52 26.16
C GLY A 320 2.00 10.82 26.00
N ASP A 321 2.62 11.26 27.10
CA ASP A 321 3.39 12.50 27.14
C ASP A 321 4.76 12.27 27.74
N PHE A 322 5.76 13.02 27.30
CA PHE A 322 7.04 13.09 28.00
C PHE A 322 7.56 14.52 28.10
N ILE A 323 8.43 14.74 29.10
CA ILE A 323 9.18 15.98 29.32
C ILE A 323 10.64 15.59 29.56
N LEU A 324 11.56 16.23 28.85
CA LEU A 324 12.99 16.07 29.09
C LEU A 324 13.53 17.33 29.76
N LYS A 325 14.09 17.23 30.97
CA LYS A 325 14.67 18.39 31.68
C LYS A 325 15.82 19.01 30.90
N GLU A 326 16.66 18.17 30.33
CA GLU A 326 17.76 18.47 29.41
C GLU A 326 17.61 17.54 28.21
N THR A 327 18.10 17.95 27.03
CA THR A 327 18.16 17.05 25.86
C THR A 327 19.25 16.01 26.12
N ASN A 328 18.86 14.92 26.76
CA ASN A 328 19.67 13.73 27.02
C ASN A 328 19.04 12.54 26.29
N THR A 329 19.67 11.36 26.37
CA THR A 329 19.22 10.22 25.58
C THR A 329 17.86 9.73 26.08
N PHE A 330 16.86 9.77 25.21
CA PHE A 330 15.53 9.20 25.46
C PHE A 330 15.14 8.26 24.34
N LEU A 331 14.63 7.08 24.68
CA LEU A 331 14.33 6.00 23.75
C LEU A 331 12.91 5.50 23.99
N GLY A 332 12.13 5.33 22.93
CA GLY A 332 10.82 4.68 22.98
C GLY A 332 10.69 3.68 21.84
N TYR A 333 10.35 2.43 22.13
CA TYR A 333 10.33 1.38 21.12
C TYR A 333 9.31 0.28 21.40
N LEU A 334 8.84 -0.33 20.31
CA LEU A 334 8.07 -1.56 20.28
C LEU A 334 9.02 -2.73 19.99
N GLU A 335 8.92 -3.79 20.79
CA GLU A 335 9.66 -5.04 20.63
C GLU A 335 8.65 -6.18 20.50
N ALA A 336 8.78 -7.00 19.45
CA ALA A 336 7.98 -8.21 19.32
C ALA A 336 8.34 -9.20 20.44
N GLU A 337 7.37 -9.92 21.01
CA GLU A 337 7.64 -10.83 22.13
C GLU A 337 8.65 -11.94 21.80
N ASP A 338 8.67 -12.39 20.55
CA ASP A 338 9.63 -13.36 20.01
C ASP A 338 11.02 -12.76 19.72
N LYS A 339 11.19 -11.45 19.97
CA LYS A 339 12.39 -10.64 19.68
C LYS A 339 12.78 -10.65 18.20
N SER A 340 11.87 -10.99 17.30
CA SER A 340 12.10 -11.00 15.86
C SER A 340 12.28 -9.59 15.30
N SER A 341 11.69 -8.59 15.95
CA SER A 341 11.73 -7.21 15.47
C SER A 341 11.62 -6.17 16.59
N ILE A 342 12.36 -5.09 16.42
CA ILE A 342 12.31 -3.88 17.25
C ILE A 342 12.16 -2.68 16.33
N TYR A 343 11.30 -1.74 16.68
CA TYR A 343 11.17 -0.46 16.00
C TYR A 343 10.91 0.65 17.02
N GLY A 344 11.57 1.79 16.85
CA GLY A 344 11.36 2.90 17.75
C GLY A 344 12.05 4.17 17.31
N LEU A 345 12.09 5.11 18.25
CA LEU A 345 12.81 6.37 18.12
C LEU A 345 13.75 6.59 19.29
N TYR A 346 14.79 7.37 19.04
CA TYR A 346 15.63 7.98 20.05
C TYR A 346 15.64 9.50 19.88
N ILE A 347 15.91 10.21 20.97
CA ILE A 347 16.20 11.64 21.00
C ILE A 347 17.65 11.75 21.46
N ASP A 348 18.48 12.45 20.69
CA ASP A 348 19.89 12.65 21.02
C ASP A 348 20.12 13.90 21.90
N GLU A 349 21.39 14.13 22.25
CA GLU A 349 21.80 15.25 23.11
C GLU A 349 21.50 16.64 22.52
N LYS A 350 21.27 16.73 21.21
CA LYS A 350 20.92 17.96 20.50
C LYS A 350 19.40 18.12 20.32
N GLY A 351 18.62 17.15 20.83
CA GLY A 351 17.18 17.09 20.64
C GLY A 351 16.76 16.58 19.27
N GLU A 352 17.68 16.04 18.46
CA GLU A 352 17.32 15.45 17.17
C GLU A 352 16.66 14.08 17.39
N ILE A 353 15.55 13.87 16.69
CA ILE A 353 14.84 12.59 16.69
C ILE A 353 15.45 11.68 15.62
N GLY A 354 15.86 10.49 16.01
CA GLY A 354 16.28 9.41 15.12
C GLY A 354 15.31 8.23 15.17
N LEU A 355 15.00 7.64 14.01
CA LEU A 355 14.24 6.40 13.90
C LEU A 355 15.19 5.23 13.74
N PHE A 356 14.83 4.08 14.31
CA PHE A 356 15.62 2.87 14.16
C PHE A 356 14.76 1.62 14.08
N HIS A 357 15.37 0.56 13.55
CA HIS A 357 14.80 -0.78 13.58
C HIS A 357 15.87 -1.84 13.81
N GLN A 358 15.41 -3.02 14.24
CA GLN A 358 16.17 -4.26 14.29
C GLN A 358 15.25 -5.38 13.79
N VAL A 359 15.74 -6.27 12.94
CA VAL A 359 14.95 -7.38 12.37
C VAL A 359 15.81 -8.64 12.37
N GLY A 360 15.27 -9.79 12.77
CA GLY A 360 15.92 -11.10 12.64
C GLY A 360 17.24 -11.26 13.41
N GLY A 361 17.45 -10.49 14.48
CA GLY A 361 18.71 -10.49 15.23
C GLY A 361 19.85 -9.69 14.58
N ASP A 362 19.58 -8.96 13.48
CA ASP A 362 20.54 -8.04 12.87
C ASP A 362 20.93 -6.89 13.81
N LYS A 363 21.95 -6.11 13.43
CA LYS A 363 22.33 -4.90 14.17
C LYS A 363 21.22 -3.85 14.06
N VAL A 364 21.00 -3.13 15.15
CA VAL A 364 20.12 -1.96 15.17
C VAL A 364 20.58 -0.96 14.12
N THR A 365 19.68 -0.52 13.25
CA THR A 365 20.00 0.38 12.12
C THR A 365 19.17 1.65 12.24
N THR A 366 19.82 2.80 12.08
CA THR A 366 19.11 4.09 11.98
C THR A 366 18.49 4.23 10.59
N ILE A 367 17.19 4.50 10.54
CA ILE A 367 16.43 4.61 9.28
C ILE A 367 16.39 6.06 8.79
N ALA A 368 16.19 7.01 9.72
CA ALA A 368 16.07 8.42 9.39
C ALA A 368 16.36 9.30 10.61
N LYS A 369 16.73 10.57 10.36
CA LYS A 369 16.97 11.58 11.39
C LYS A 369 16.26 12.88 11.00
N SER A 370 15.70 13.55 12.00
CA SER A 370 15.02 14.85 11.83
C SER A 370 15.98 16.03 11.61
N GLY A 371 17.25 15.91 12.03
CA GLY A 371 18.27 16.94 11.83
C GLY A 371 17.87 18.29 12.43
N ASN A 372 18.09 19.37 11.67
CA ASN A 372 17.75 20.73 12.10
C ASN A 372 16.27 21.10 11.89
N GLN A 373 15.49 20.30 11.14
CA GLN A 373 14.14 20.68 10.71
C GLN A 373 13.10 20.54 11.82
N TYR A 374 13.31 19.63 12.77
CA TYR A 374 12.47 19.47 13.96
C TYR A 374 13.32 18.99 15.12
N ARG A 375 13.21 19.62 16.30
CA ARG A 375 13.98 19.28 17.49
C ARG A 375 13.14 19.34 18.75
N ILE A 376 13.43 18.41 19.65
CA ILE A 376 12.89 18.38 21.00
C ILE A 376 13.63 19.42 21.85
N SER A 377 12.87 20.30 22.47
CA SER A 377 13.39 21.36 23.33
C SER A 377 13.32 20.95 24.80
N PRO A 378 14.33 21.28 25.62
CA PRO A 378 14.29 21.04 27.06
C PRO A 378 13.08 21.69 27.74
N ASN A 379 12.56 21.03 28.77
CA ASN A 379 11.46 21.48 29.63
C ASN A 379 10.13 21.76 28.89
N LYS A 380 9.99 21.29 27.65
CA LYS A 380 8.73 21.28 26.92
C LYS A 380 8.06 19.92 27.04
N LYS A 381 6.74 19.91 27.03
CA LYS A 381 5.93 18.70 27.04
C LYS A 381 5.62 18.29 25.60
N TYR A 382 5.85 17.02 25.29
CA TYR A 382 5.59 16.45 23.99
C TYR A 382 4.57 15.32 24.11
N HIS A 383 3.50 15.42 23.34
CA HIS A 383 2.53 14.37 23.12
C HIS A 383 3.07 13.42 22.05
N PHE A 384 3.01 12.12 22.31
CA PHE A 384 3.34 11.10 21.32
C PHE A 384 2.15 10.21 21.02
N GLU A 385 2.05 9.79 19.76
CA GLU A 385 1.15 8.73 19.34
C GLU A 385 1.95 7.68 18.56
N ILE A 386 1.74 6.40 18.88
CA ILE A 386 2.35 5.27 18.16
C ILE A 386 1.21 4.38 17.66
N TYR A 387 1.07 4.26 16.35
CA TYR A 387 0.09 3.38 15.73
C TYR A 387 0.76 2.06 15.36
N TYR A 388 0.35 1.01 16.04
CA TYR A 388 0.69 -0.37 15.69
C TYR A 388 -0.49 -0.98 14.94
N LEU A 389 -0.35 -1.11 13.62
CA LEU A 389 -1.34 -1.77 12.77
C LEU A 389 -0.73 -3.09 12.29
N SER A 390 -1.16 -4.21 12.86
CA SER A 390 -0.57 -5.52 12.57
C SER A 390 -0.44 -5.75 11.05
N GLY A 391 0.76 -6.11 10.62
CA GLY A 391 1.13 -6.30 9.22
C GLY A 391 1.49 -5.04 8.44
N ASN A 392 1.57 -3.88 9.08
CA ASN A 392 1.98 -2.60 8.48
C ASN A 392 3.21 -2.04 9.22
N PRO A 393 3.96 -1.11 8.61
CA PRO A 393 4.97 -0.35 9.33
C PRO A 393 4.36 0.45 10.49
N VAL A 394 5.14 0.65 11.54
CA VAL A 394 4.73 1.46 12.69
C VAL A 394 4.71 2.93 12.28
N HIS A 395 3.65 3.64 12.69
CA HIS A 395 3.54 5.09 12.51
C HIS A 395 3.73 5.78 13.85
N ILE A 396 4.49 6.86 13.88
CA ILE A 396 4.78 7.62 15.10
C ILE A 396 4.57 9.10 14.84
N SER A 397 3.93 9.80 15.77
CA SER A 397 3.92 11.27 15.77
C SER A 397 4.34 11.85 17.11
N LEU A 398 5.00 13.01 17.05
CA LEU A 398 5.39 13.83 18.19
C LEU A 398 4.90 15.26 17.98
N GLN A 399 4.27 15.83 19.00
CA GLN A 399 3.74 17.19 18.97
C GLN A 399 4.03 17.90 20.29
N GLU A 400 4.63 19.10 20.23
CA GLU A 400 4.80 19.95 21.41
C GLU A 400 3.45 20.50 21.87
N GLU A 401 3.19 20.47 23.18
CA GLU A 401 1.97 21.04 23.76
C GLU A 401 1.84 22.53 23.39
N GLY A 402 0.69 22.89 22.81
CA GLY A 402 0.39 24.26 22.36
C GLY A 402 0.91 24.62 20.96
N LYS A 403 1.70 23.75 20.29
CA LYS A 403 2.08 23.95 18.88
C LYS A 403 1.14 23.23 17.92
N LYS A 404 0.93 23.82 16.74
CA LYS A 404 0.17 23.20 15.63
C LYS A 404 1.01 22.25 14.77
N GLU A 405 2.33 22.32 14.88
CA GLU A 405 3.25 21.46 14.15
C GLU A 405 3.35 20.09 14.82
N LYS A 406 3.21 19.04 14.01
CA LYS A 406 3.30 17.64 14.43
C LYS A 406 4.32 16.95 13.55
N TRP A 407 5.44 16.53 14.14
CA TRP A 407 6.40 15.66 13.45
C TRP A 407 5.81 14.27 13.35
N ILE A 408 5.93 13.64 12.18
CA ILE A 408 5.39 12.33 11.90
C ILE A 408 6.40 11.45 11.17
N ALA A 409 6.29 10.14 11.39
CA ALA A 409 7.20 9.15 10.89
C ALA A 409 6.50 7.83 10.59
N VAL A 410 6.96 7.14 9.54
CA VAL A 410 6.52 5.78 9.19
C VAL A 410 7.74 4.91 8.97
N GLY A 411 7.75 3.74 9.59
CA GLY A 411 8.81 2.75 9.43
C GLY A 411 8.90 2.16 8.02
N ILE A 412 9.96 1.42 7.75
CA ILE A 412 10.16 0.72 6.47
C ILE A 412 9.80 -0.77 6.54
N THR A 413 9.64 -1.31 7.76
CA THR A 413 9.42 -2.74 7.99
C THR A 413 8.07 -2.97 8.66
N PRO A 414 7.18 -3.80 8.08
CA PRO A 414 5.97 -4.23 8.76
C PRO A 414 6.25 -5.03 10.03
N MET A 415 5.48 -4.78 11.08
CA MET A 415 5.56 -5.54 12.34
C MET A 415 4.30 -6.40 12.55
N ARG A 416 4.47 -7.57 13.16
CA ARG A 416 3.39 -8.53 13.44
C ARG A 416 3.62 -9.18 14.81
N GLY A 417 2.53 -9.70 15.39
CA GLY A 417 2.57 -10.41 16.67
C GLY A 417 2.23 -9.53 17.86
N GLU A 418 2.52 -10.05 19.04
CA GLU A 418 2.35 -9.34 20.30
C GLU A 418 3.54 -8.42 20.56
N MET A 419 3.25 -7.17 20.91
CA MET A 419 4.27 -6.13 21.05
C MET A 419 4.41 -5.71 22.51
N LYS A 420 5.66 -5.57 22.97
CA LYS A 420 6.02 -4.93 24.24
C LYS A 420 6.51 -3.52 23.98
N LEU A 421 5.88 -2.56 24.63
CA LEU A 421 6.32 -1.17 24.62
C LEU A 421 7.32 -0.93 25.75
N LYS A 422 8.47 -0.36 25.38
CA LYS A 422 9.55 -0.04 26.31
C LYS A 422 10.02 1.39 26.11
N PHE A 423 10.39 2.02 27.21
CA PHE A 423 11.05 3.32 27.21
C PHE A 423 12.32 3.25 28.04
N ARG A 424 13.33 4.00 27.60
CA ARG A 424 14.55 4.26 28.35
C ARG A 424 14.78 5.77 28.40
N GLY A 425 15.17 6.29 29.56
CA GLY A 425 15.45 7.71 29.71
C GLY A 425 16.50 7.95 30.78
N ASP A 426 17.26 9.02 30.59
CA ASP A 426 18.23 9.48 31.58
C ASP A 426 17.55 10.24 32.74
N GLU A 427 18.34 10.51 33.77
CA GLU A 427 17.90 11.29 34.94
C GLU A 427 17.30 12.64 34.53
N GLY A 428 16.09 12.92 34.99
CA GLY A 428 15.35 14.15 34.65
C GLY A 428 14.38 13.99 33.47
N ALA A 429 14.36 12.86 32.77
CA ALA A 429 13.27 12.51 31.88
C ALA A 429 12.02 12.11 32.68
N ARG A 430 10.85 12.54 32.20
CA ARG A 430 9.54 12.20 32.78
C ARG A 430 8.63 11.69 31.69
N LEU A 431 7.93 10.58 31.95
CA LEU A 431 6.97 9.96 31.04
C LEU A 431 5.64 9.79 31.78
N ASN A 432 4.56 10.29 31.22
CA ASN A 432 3.23 9.89 31.62
C ASN A 432 2.94 8.52 31.01
N ALA A 433 2.62 7.53 31.86
CA ALA A 433 2.39 6.15 31.42
C ALA A 433 1.41 6.12 30.23
N PRO A 434 1.79 5.47 29.12
CA PRO A 434 0.99 5.50 27.91
C PRO A 434 -0.33 4.76 28.09
N LYS A 435 -1.38 5.32 27.50
CA LYS A 435 -2.67 4.68 27.32
C LYS A 435 -2.66 3.89 26.01
N VAL A 436 -3.27 2.72 26.02
CA VAL A 436 -3.41 1.87 24.83
C VAL A 436 -4.89 1.74 24.49
N ASP A 437 -5.26 2.20 23.29
CA ASP A 437 -6.61 2.12 22.76
C ASP A 437 -6.63 1.23 21.50
N GLY A 438 -7.61 0.33 21.40
CA GLY A 438 -7.78 -0.54 20.24
C GLY A 438 -8.32 0.22 19.02
N ILE A 439 -7.86 -0.15 17.82
CA ILE A 439 -8.30 0.43 16.54
C ILE A 439 -9.18 -0.57 15.79
N SER A 440 -10.45 -0.21 15.60
CA SER A 440 -11.40 -0.99 14.80
C SER A 440 -11.31 -0.68 13.30
N ASP A 441 -11.19 0.60 12.92
CA ASP A 441 -11.03 1.06 11.54
C ASP A 441 -9.63 1.67 11.31
N LYS A 442 -8.76 0.91 10.66
CA LYS A 442 -7.39 1.33 10.31
C LYS A 442 -7.38 2.58 9.43
N SER A 443 -8.30 2.66 8.47
CA SER A 443 -8.31 3.72 7.47
C SER A 443 -8.76 5.03 8.08
N SER A 444 -9.79 4.99 8.94
CA SER A 444 -10.18 6.18 9.70
C SER A 444 -9.06 6.64 10.63
N ALA A 445 -8.46 5.72 11.38
CA ALA A 445 -7.40 6.05 12.32
C ALA A 445 -6.18 6.73 11.67
N LEU A 446 -5.73 6.25 10.50
CA LEU A 446 -4.64 6.87 9.75
C LEU A 446 -5.04 8.20 9.09
N ARG A 447 -6.29 8.34 8.65
CA ARG A 447 -6.80 9.63 8.16
C ARG A 447 -6.80 10.67 9.28
N ASP A 448 -7.31 10.33 10.46
CA ASP A 448 -7.35 11.24 11.62
C ASP A 448 -5.92 11.66 12.00
N TRP A 449 -4.98 10.70 11.97
CA TRP A 449 -3.56 10.95 12.21
C TRP A 449 -2.94 11.95 11.22
N LEU A 450 -3.43 12.00 9.98
CA LEU A 450 -3.03 12.97 8.94
C LEU A 450 -4.03 14.11 8.75
N ASN A 451 -4.80 14.48 9.79
CA ASN A 451 -5.79 15.56 9.74
C ASN A 451 -6.78 15.43 8.56
N HIS A 452 -7.23 14.19 8.32
CA HIS A 452 -8.13 13.78 7.24
C HIS A 452 -7.64 14.06 5.82
N GLN A 453 -6.35 14.31 5.63
CA GLN A 453 -5.77 14.48 4.31
C GLN A 453 -5.64 13.14 3.59
N PRO A 454 -5.76 13.11 2.25
CA PRO A 454 -5.73 11.87 1.47
C PRO A 454 -4.31 11.35 1.20
N TRP A 455 -3.31 11.89 1.91
CA TRP A 455 -1.91 11.54 1.73
C TRP A 455 -1.59 10.23 2.45
N ILE A 456 -0.73 9.41 1.85
CA ILE A 456 -0.27 8.15 2.45
C ILE A 456 1.25 8.21 2.53
N ILE A 457 1.82 8.21 3.72
CA ILE A 457 3.26 8.13 3.90
C ILE A 457 3.62 6.64 3.93
N ASP A 458 4.24 6.14 2.86
CA ASP A 458 4.62 4.72 2.79
C ASP A 458 5.81 4.42 3.72
N PHE A 459 6.75 5.36 3.84
CA PHE A 459 7.85 5.37 4.81
C PHE A 459 8.53 6.74 4.88
N GLY A 460 9.29 6.98 5.96
CA GLY A 460 10.11 8.19 6.12
C GLY A 460 9.56 9.14 7.18
N GLN A 461 9.80 10.43 7.01
CA GLN A 461 9.44 11.48 7.98
C GLN A 461 8.83 12.70 7.29
N ALA A 462 7.96 13.39 8.03
CA ALA A 462 7.41 14.67 7.61
C ALA A 462 7.03 15.55 8.82
N ILE A 463 6.81 16.84 8.59
CA ILE A 463 6.13 17.73 9.54
C ILE A 463 4.75 18.05 8.97
N LEU A 464 3.71 17.69 9.71
CA LEU A 464 2.34 18.11 9.43
C LEU A 464 2.09 19.42 10.18
N SER A 465 1.72 20.47 9.46
CA SER A 465 1.41 21.79 10.03
C SER A 465 0.09 22.32 9.48
N VAL A 466 -0.49 23.28 10.22
CA VAL A 466 -1.75 23.92 9.87
C VAL A 466 -1.58 25.42 9.96
N ASP A 467 -1.91 26.15 8.88
CA ASP A 467 -1.80 27.60 8.86
C ASP A 467 -2.95 28.31 9.63
N GLU A 468 -2.95 29.64 9.59
CA GLU A 468 -3.99 30.47 10.21
C GLU A 468 -5.38 30.28 9.58
N GLN A 469 -5.44 29.79 8.34
CA GLN A 469 -6.68 29.53 7.61
C GLN A 469 -7.13 28.06 7.72
N ASN A 470 -6.57 27.32 8.67
CA ASN A 470 -6.82 25.88 8.88
C ASN A 470 -6.47 24.99 7.69
N ARG A 471 -5.52 25.42 6.84
CA ARG A 471 -5.05 24.62 5.72
C ARG A 471 -3.89 23.73 6.14
N ASN A 472 -3.92 22.47 5.73
CA ASN A 472 -2.89 21.49 6.05
C ASN A 472 -1.70 21.57 5.08
N TYR A 473 -0.50 21.42 5.63
CA TYR A 473 0.77 21.33 4.90
C TYR A 473 1.55 20.12 5.41
N LEU A 474 2.19 19.41 4.48
CA LEU A 474 3.06 18.29 4.79
C LEU A 474 4.45 18.58 4.24
N ASP A 475 5.37 18.97 5.11
CA ASP A 475 6.79 19.15 4.82
C ASP A 475 7.50 17.80 4.89
N VAL A 476 7.71 17.17 3.73
CA VAL A 476 8.27 15.83 3.58
C VAL A 476 9.79 15.86 3.57
N PHE A 477 10.41 15.01 4.37
CA PHE A 477 11.87 14.96 4.53
C PHE A 477 12.53 14.21 3.36
N PRO A 478 13.82 14.46 3.08
CA PRO A 478 14.59 13.63 2.16
C PRO A 478 14.47 12.14 2.47
N LYS A 479 14.54 11.30 1.44
CA LYS A 479 14.43 9.82 1.56
C LYS A 479 13.10 9.33 2.14
N SER A 480 12.04 10.13 2.03
CA SER A 480 10.68 9.73 2.38
C SER A 480 9.85 9.52 1.12
N GLN A 481 8.78 8.74 1.25
CA GLN A 481 7.87 8.43 0.15
C GLN A 481 6.45 8.73 0.55
N VAL A 482 5.77 9.52 -0.29
CA VAL A 482 4.35 9.81 -0.14
C VAL A 482 3.61 9.33 -1.37
N ARG A 483 2.46 8.72 -1.16
CA ARG A 483 1.58 8.18 -2.18
C ARG A 483 0.21 8.83 -2.08
N LEU A 484 -0.36 9.09 -3.25
CA LEU A 484 -1.70 9.62 -3.46
C LEU A 484 -2.49 8.56 -4.22
N ASP A 485 -3.71 8.27 -3.79
CA ASP A 485 -4.61 7.43 -4.56
C ASP A 485 -5.09 8.15 -5.84
N ALA A 486 -5.79 7.42 -6.72
CA ALA A 486 -6.33 7.98 -7.95
C ALA A 486 -7.22 9.23 -7.74
N GLY A 487 -7.97 9.28 -6.64
CA GLY A 487 -8.84 10.41 -6.32
C GLY A 487 -8.03 11.66 -5.98
N ALA A 488 -7.03 11.52 -5.10
CA ALA A 488 -6.14 12.61 -4.72
C ALA A 488 -5.19 13.04 -5.85
N ALA A 489 -4.77 12.09 -6.70
CA ALA A 489 -3.92 12.35 -7.85
C ALA A 489 -4.59 13.23 -8.92
N SER A 490 -5.93 13.25 -8.97
CA SER A 490 -6.68 14.09 -9.91
C SER A 490 -6.54 15.59 -9.66
N GLY A 491 -6.02 15.99 -8.49
CA GLY A 491 -5.73 17.39 -8.18
C GLY A 491 -5.10 17.54 -6.80
N PHE A 492 -3.83 17.93 -6.76
CA PHE A 492 -3.09 18.21 -5.53
C PHE A 492 -2.09 19.34 -5.74
N LEU A 493 -1.64 19.95 -4.64
CA LEU A 493 -0.63 21.01 -4.68
C LEU A 493 0.67 20.51 -4.09
N ILE A 494 1.77 20.76 -4.79
CA ILE A 494 3.11 20.48 -4.31
C ILE A 494 3.97 21.73 -4.38
N GLN A 495 4.87 21.86 -3.42
CA GLN A 495 5.98 22.78 -3.50
C GLN A 495 7.28 21.96 -3.54
N PRO A 496 7.85 21.83 -4.74
CA PRO A 496 9.19 21.33 -4.98
C PRO A 496 10.31 21.85 -4.07
N PRO A 497 11.40 21.07 -3.86
CA PRO A 497 12.64 21.64 -3.36
C PRO A 497 13.23 22.61 -4.39
N PRO A 498 13.70 23.79 -3.98
CA PRO A 498 14.26 24.77 -4.90
C PRO A 498 15.57 24.26 -5.51
N ASN A 499 15.78 24.53 -6.80
CA ASN A 499 17.01 24.18 -7.53
C ASN A 499 17.30 22.68 -7.69
N GLU A 500 16.29 21.82 -7.51
CA GLU A 500 16.44 20.38 -7.59
C GLU A 500 15.43 19.74 -8.55
N SER A 501 15.87 18.70 -9.27
CA SER A 501 14.98 17.89 -10.10
C SER A 501 14.08 17.03 -9.22
N PHE A 502 12.87 16.73 -9.68
CA PHE A 502 11.92 15.88 -8.95
C PHE A 502 11.23 14.91 -9.86
N ALA A 503 10.88 13.78 -9.27
CA ALA A 503 10.22 12.70 -9.97
C ALA A 503 8.92 12.34 -9.28
N MET A 504 7.94 12.01 -10.13
CA MET A 504 6.66 11.48 -9.73
C MET A 504 6.42 10.19 -10.51
N ASP A 505 6.22 9.10 -9.78
CA ASP A 505 5.89 7.80 -10.34
C ASP A 505 4.38 7.65 -10.41
N ILE A 506 3.87 7.19 -11.54
CA ILE A 506 2.45 6.97 -11.78
C ILE A 506 2.29 5.49 -12.09
N GLN A 507 1.50 4.78 -11.28
CA GLN A 507 1.20 3.38 -11.51
C GLN A 507 -0.26 3.23 -11.97
N SER A 508 -0.45 2.49 -13.07
CA SER A 508 -1.78 2.09 -13.52
C SER A 508 -2.24 0.81 -12.83
N VAL A 509 -3.54 0.53 -12.86
CA VAL A 509 -4.10 -0.75 -12.36
C VAL A 509 -3.64 -1.94 -13.20
N GLY A 510 -3.33 -1.73 -14.48
CA GLY A 510 -2.69 -2.70 -15.35
C GLY A 510 -1.21 -2.94 -15.04
N ASP A 511 -0.69 -2.35 -13.95
CA ASP A 511 0.72 -2.30 -13.56
C ASP A 511 1.64 -1.58 -14.55
N GLU A 512 1.05 -0.80 -15.47
CA GLU A 512 1.84 0.09 -16.31
C GLU A 512 2.44 1.18 -15.44
N ARG A 513 3.65 1.60 -15.76
CA ARG A 513 4.37 2.60 -14.98
C ARG A 513 4.82 3.73 -15.86
N PHE A 514 4.50 4.93 -15.42
CA PHE A 514 4.98 6.17 -16.01
C PHE A 514 5.75 6.96 -14.98
N ARG A 515 6.73 7.73 -15.43
CA ARG A 515 7.51 8.62 -14.57
C ARG A 515 7.54 10.00 -15.17
N LEU A 516 7.00 10.97 -14.45
CA LEU A 516 7.21 12.38 -14.73
C LEU A 516 8.51 12.81 -14.05
N VAL A 517 9.37 13.49 -14.79
CA VAL A 517 10.59 14.13 -14.27
C VAL A 517 10.53 15.60 -14.64
N TRP A 518 10.62 16.50 -13.65
CA TRP A 518 10.92 17.90 -13.93
C TRP A 518 12.39 18.17 -13.62
N SER A 519 13.05 18.93 -14.50
CA SER A 519 14.39 19.43 -14.30
C SER A 519 14.36 20.95 -14.17
N ASP A 520 14.70 21.44 -12.97
CA ASP A 520 14.79 22.88 -12.69
C ASP A 520 15.80 23.59 -13.60
N LYS A 521 16.92 22.92 -13.94
CA LYS A 521 17.97 23.49 -14.81
C LYS A 521 17.55 23.69 -16.27
N LYS A 522 16.46 23.06 -16.71
CA LYS A 522 16.03 23.08 -18.12
C LYS A 522 14.65 23.71 -18.30
N ASP A 523 13.98 24.12 -17.22
CA ASP A 523 12.57 24.50 -17.20
C ASP A 523 11.70 23.49 -17.95
N GLN A 524 11.97 22.19 -17.76
CA GLN A 524 11.41 21.16 -18.63
C GLN A 524 10.84 20.00 -17.82
N VAL A 525 9.70 19.52 -18.29
CA VAL A 525 8.99 18.35 -17.77
C VAL A 525 8.97 17.28 -18.84
N GLU A 526 9.39 16.08 -18.47
CA GLU A 526 9.48 14.91 -19.34
C GLU A 526 8.68 13.76 -18.73
N LEU A 527 7.89 13.08 -19.56
CA LEU A 527 7.15 11.89 -19.18
C LEU A 527 7.80 10.67 -19.84
N PHE A 528 8.05 9.65 -19.03
CA PHE A 528 8.64 8.38 -19.47
C PHE A 528 7.67 7.23 -19.24
N ASP A 529 7.58 6.32 -20.21
CA ASP A 529 7.08 4.97 -20.01
C ASP A 529 8.24 4.09 -19.50
N VAL A 530 8.02 3.38 -18.40
CA VAL A 530 9.04 2.53 -17.76
C VAL A 530 8.67 1.03 -17.75
N ASN A 531 7.74 0.61 -18.61
CA ASN A 531 7.31 -0.79 -18.80
C ASN A 531 8.31 -1.64 -19.60
N GLY A 532 9.60 -1.57 -19.26
CA GLY A 532 10.69 -2.22 -20.00
C GLY A 532 11.89 -1.29 -20.08
N ASN A 533 12.33 -0.98 -21.30
CA ASN A 533 13.34 0.07 -21.51
C ASN A 533 12.67 1.44 -21.34
N MET A 534 13.22 2.27 -20.46
CA MET A 534 12.74 3.63 -20.21
C MET A 534 12.69 4.42 -21.53
N LYS A 535 11.48 4.82 -21.95
CA LYS A 535 11.23 5.54 -23.21
C LYS A 535 10.55 6.86 -22.88
N LYS A 536 11.10 7.97 -23.38
CA LYS A 536 10.43 9.28 -23.29
C LYS A 536 9.21 9.27 -24.22
N VAL A 537 8.05 9.59 -23.67
CA VAL A 537 6.76 9.56 -24.37
C VAL A 537 6.10 10.93 -24.51
N ALA A 538 6.43 11.89 -23.65
CA ALA A 538 6.03 13.29 -23.80
C ALA A 538 7.07 14.22 -23.16
N GLU A 539 7.10 15.47 -23.59
CA GLU A 539 8.03 16.49 -23.12
C GLU A 539 7.43 17.87 -23.36
N GLN A 540 7.52 18.76 -22.38
CA GLN A 540 7.02 20.12 -22.49
C GLN A 540 7.88 21.08 -21.66
N ARG A 541 8.01 22.33 -22.10
CA ARG A 541 8.67 23.40 -21.33
C ARG A 541 7.67 23.98 -20.33
N MET A 542 8.12 24.25 -19.10
CA MET A 542 7.36 25.00 -18.12
C MET A 542 7.68 26.49 -18.25
N ASP A 543 6.66 27.30 -18.49
CA ASP A 543 6.84 28.74 -18.63
C ASP A 543 6.76 29.44 -17.27
N ASN A 544 7.80 30.21 -16.93
CA ASN A 544 7.86 31.12 -15.78
C ASN A 544 7.59 30.45 -14.42
N TYR A 545 8.02 29.21 -14.23
CA TYR A 545 8.00 28.57 -12.91
C TYR A 545 9.23 29.00 -12.10
N ASP A 546 9.01 29.53 -10.89
CA ASP A 546 10.06 30.16 -10.08
C ASP A 546 10.70 29.22 -9.04
N GLY A 547 10.29 27.95 -9.01
CA GLY A 547 10.79 26.94 -8.06
C GLY A 547 10.38 27.19 -6.60
N LYS A 548 9.62 28.25 -6.31
CA LYS A 548 9.29 28.70 -4.95
C LYS A 548 7.80 28.66 -4.65
N THR A 549 6.98 28.82 -5.68
CA THR A 549 5.53 28.79 -5.58
C THR A 549 4.99 27.36 -5.66
N PRO A 550 3.86 27.07 -5.01
CA PRO A 550 3.20 25.78 -5.17
C PRO A 550 2.71 25.56 -6.61
N LEU A 551 2.97 24.36 -7.14
CA LEU A 551 2.48 23.84 -8.41
C LEU A 551 1.24 23.00 -8.17
N GLN A 552 0.16 23.28 -8.91
CA GLN A 552 -0.99 22.40 -8.95
C GLN A 552 -0.74 21.30 -9.98
N VAL A 553 -0.89 20.06 -9.56
CA VAL A 553 -0.70 18.87 -10.38
C VAL A 553 -2.02 18.13 -10.46
N ALA A 554 -2.44 17.80 -11.67
CA ALA A 554 -3.57 16.92 -11.93
C ALA A 554 -3.12 15.79 -12.85
N VAL A 555 -3.20 14.56 -12.36
CA VAL A 555 -2.98 13.34 -13.14
C VAL A 555 -4.34 12.73 -13.41
N THR A 556 -4.75 12.78 -14.66
CA THR A 556 -6.06 12.27 -15.10
C THR A 556 -5.88 11.29 -16.24
N THR A 557 -6.84 10.39 -16.39
CA THR A 557 -6.87 9.50 -17.54
C THR A 557 -8.24 9.51 -18.19
N THR A 558 -8.24 9.47 -19.52
CA THR A 558 -9.45 9.27 -20.33
C THR A 558 -9.17 8.12 -21.28
N LEU A 559 -9.71 6.94 -20.96
CA LEU A 559 -9.45 5.69 -21.71
C LEU A 559 -7.94 5.37 -21.76
N ASN A 560 -7.32 5.49 -22.93
CA ASN A 560 -5.89 5.25 -23.16
C ASN A 560 -5.03 6.53 -23.08
N ILE A 561 -5.63 7.68 -22.83
CA ILE A 561 -4.91 8.94 -22.72
C ILE A 561 -4.56 9.19 -21.25
N LEU A 562 -3.27 9.20 -20.94
CA LEU A 562 -2.72 9.76 -19.72
C LEU A 562 -2.48 11.27 -19.93
N ASN A 563 -3.13 12.08 -19.11
CA ASN A 563 -2.95 13.52 -19.08
C ASN A 563 -2.34 13.93 -17.73
N ILE A 564 -1.27 14.72 -17.80
CA ILE A 564 -0.65 15.36 -16.65
C ILE A 564 -0.70 16.86 -16.90
N GLN A 565 -1.45 17.55 -16.06
CA GLN A 565 -1.57 19.00 -16.10
C GLN A 565 -0.82 19.59 -14.90
N LEU A 566 0.04 20.57 -15.19
CA LEU A 566 0.83 21.32 -14.22
C LEU A 566 0.44 22.80 -14.34
N THR A 567 -0.13 23.37 -13.29
CA THR A 567 -0.62 24.75 -13.28
C THR A 567 0.14 25.59 -12.27
N HIS A 568 0.69 26.71 -12.73
CA HIS A 568 1.37 27.72 -11.92
C HIS A 568 0.89 29.12 -12.33
N GLY A 569 0.20 29.82 -11.41
CA GLY A 569 -0.42 31.11 -11.72
C GLY A 569 -1.46 30.98 -12.83
N SER A 570 -1.29 31.73 -13.92
CA SER A 570 -2.11 31.62 -15.14
C SER A 570 -1.58 30.62 -16.16
N ASN A 571 -0.38 30.05 -15.93
CA ASN A 571 0.28 29.18 -16.89
C ASN A 571 -0.12 27.73 -16.65
N VAL A 572 -0.48 27.04 -17.73
CA VAL A 572 -0.86 25.63 -17.72
C VAL A 572 0.07 24.89 -18.68
N THR A 573 0.74 23.86 -18.16
CA THR A 573 1.59 22.95 -18.93
C THR A 573 0.93 21.58 -18.94
N GLU A 574 0.71 21.01 -20.13
CA GLU A 574 0.06 19.71 -20.28
C GLU A 574 0.98 18.72 -20.99
N LEU A 575 1.06 17.50 -20.43
CA LEU A 575 1.70 16.36 -21.06
C LEU A 575 0.63 15.31 -21.33
N ASN A 576 0.46 14.97 -22.60
CA ASN A 576 -0.48 13.95 -23.05
C ASN A 576 0.29 12.75 -23.62
N HIS A 577 -0.10 11.56 -23.19
CA HIS A 577 0.42 10.31 -23.75
C HIS A 577 -0.74 9.35 -24.02
N THR A 578 -0.82 8.89 -25.27
CA THR A 578 -1.73 7.82 -25.66
C THR A 578 -1.01 6.48 -25.50
N ALA A 579 -1.37 5.73 -24.47
CA ALA A 579 -0.85 4.38 -24.23
C ALA A 579 -1.50 3.36 -25.18
N GLU A 580 -0.85 2.20 -25.33
CA GLU A 580 -1.39 1.09 -26.13
C GLU A 580 -2.65 0.49 -25.50
N ASN A 581 -2.71 0.46 -24.16
CA ASN A 581 -3.86 -0.02 -23.40
C ASN A 581 -4.50 1.11 -22.59
N PRO A 582 -5.77 0.97 -22.17
CA PRO A 582 -6.40 1.95 -21.29
C PRO A 582 -5.67 2.10 -19.95
N VAL A 583 -5.35 3.34 -19.60
CA VAL A 583 -4.62 3.69 -18.39
C VAL A 583 -5.63 4.08 -17.32
N LEU A 584 -5.64 3.35 -16.20
CA LEU A 584 -6.40 3.74 -15.02
C LEU A 584 -5.44 3.92 -13.87
N ILE A 585 -5.38 5.14 -13.34
CA ILE A 585 -4.47 5.48 -12.24
C ILE A 585 -4.86 4.64 -11.03
N LYS A 586 -3.89 3.91 -10.51
CA LYS A 586 -3.97 3.25 -9.21
C LYS A 586 -3.51 4.21 -8.12
N ASP A 587 -2.30 4.72 -8.29
CA ASP A 587 -1.67 5.65 -7.38
C ASP A 587 -0.59 6.48 -8.08
N VAL A 588 -0.27 7.59 -7.43
CA VAL A 588 0.83 8.49 -7.76
C VAL A 588 1.75 8.56 -6.56
N THR A 589 3.02 8.27 -6.78
CA THR A 589 4.04 8.25 -5.74
C THR A 589 5.05 9.37 -5.95
N LEU A 590 5.23 10.19 -4.93
CA LEU A 590 6.15 11.33 -4.88
C LEU A 590 7.39 10.92 -4.09
N ARG A 591 8.58 11.13 -4.67
CA ARG A 591 9.87 10.77 -4.07
C ARG A 591 10.93 11.81 -4.44
N ASN A 592 11.60 12.39 -3.44
CA ASN A 592 12.76 13.24 -3.68
C ASN A 592 13.62 13.50 -2.43
N THR A 593 14.57 14.43 -2.55
CA THR A 593 15.40 15.06 -1.52
C THR A 593 14.63 15.93 -0.51
N GLY A 594 13.30 15.90 -0.54
CA GLY A 594 12.40 16.68 0.30
C GLY A 594 11.47 17.53 -0.57
N PHE A 595 10.24 17.76 -0.10
CA PHE A 595 9.22 18.54 -0.81
C PHE A 595 8.07 18.85 0.14
N LYS A 596 7.16 19.74 -0.26
CA LYS A 596 5.96 20.05 0.50
C LYS A 596 4.71 19.65 -0.27
N ILE A 597 3.74 19.04 0.38
CA ILE A 597 2.38 18.84 -0.15
C ILE A 597 1.44 19.80 0.59
N ILE A 598 0.50 20.39 -0.14
CA ILE A 598 -0.42 21.38 0.38
C ILE A 598 -1.85 20.92 0.11
N GLU A 599 -2.73 21.08 1.10
CA GLU A 599 -4.15 20.79 0.93
C GLU A 599 -4.74 21.65 -0.20
N ALA A 600 -5.36 21.00 -1.18
CA ALA A 600 -6.11 21.69 -2.23
C ALA A 600 -7.45 22.14 -1.66
N LYS A 601 -7.69 23.45 -1.54
CA LYS A 601 -9.02 23.97 -1.19
C LYS A 601 -9.95 23.69 -2.38
N LYS A 602 -11.08 23.04 -2.12
CA LYS A 602 -12.14 22.81 -3.11
C LYS A 602 -12.95 24.07 -3.36
#